data_AF-A0A0P6YKX2-F1
#
_entry.id   AF-A0A0P6YKX2-F1
#
_cell.length_a   1.000
_cell.length_b   1.000
_cell.length_c   1.000
_cell.angle_alpha   90.00
_cell.angle_beta   90.00
_cell.angle_gamma   90.00
#
_symmetry.space_group_name_H-M   'P 1'
#
loop_
_entity.id
_entity.type
_entity.pdbx_description
1 polymer ?
#
loop_
_entity_poly.entity_id
_entity_poly.type
_entity_poly.pdbx_seq_one_letter_code
_entity_poly.pdbx_strand_id
1 'polypeptide(L)'
;MNETQEKTAESAEGKSGESAKTFWELSRKILLASVGAAAVAEEEITSFMGRMIERGEMAEKDARRLMREVLERREKILRERREAAEHKDKTAAASSADLAELQAKVAELTRQIEALKAAQGKGE
;
A
#
# COMPACT_ATOMS: atom_id res chain seq x y z
N MET A 1 -50.59 40.82 -11.80
CA MET A 1 -49.57 40.59 -10.75
C MET A 1 -49.67 39.13 -10.34
N ASN A 2 -48.51 38.47 -10.18
CA ASN A 2 -48.29 37.07 -9.77
C ASN A 2 -48.17 36.01 -10.88
N GLU A 3 -47.07 36.07 -11.64
CA GLU A 3 -46.51 34.89 -12.34
C GLU A 3 -44.99 34.75 -12.12
N THR A 4 -44.41 35.47 -11.17
CA THR A 4 -42.94 35.58 -11.04
C THR A 4 -42.36 35.08 -9.73
N GLN A 5 -43.15 34.52 -8.80
CA GLN A 5 -42.62 34.14 -7.48
C GLN A 5 -42.53 32.64 -7.17
N GLU A 6 -42.97 31.74 -8.05
CA GLU A 6 -42.90 30.30 -7.74
C GLU A 6 -41.63 29.60 -8.25
N LYS A 7 -40.85 30.22 -9.15
CA LYS A 7 -39.72 29.56 -9.83
C LYS A 7 -38.35 29.72 -9.15
N THR A 8 -38.29 30.19 -7.91
CA THR A 8 -37.00 30.52 -7.24
C THR A 8 -36.68 29.68 -6.01
N ALA A 9 -37.57 28.79 -5.56
CA ALA A 9 -37.30 27.96 -4.37
C ALA A 9 -36.66 26.59 -4.68
N GLU A 10 -36.84 26.03 -5.88
CA GLU A 10 -36.49 24.62 -6.16
C GLU A 10 -35.06 24.39 -6.70
N SER A 11 -34.20 25.41 -6.75
CA SER A 11 -32.86 25.28 -7.37
C SER A 11 -31.68 25.36 -6.39
N ALA A 12 -31.94 25.52 -5.08
CA ALA A 12 -30.88 25.67 -4.08
C ALA A 12 -30.53 24.36 -3.33
N GLU A 13 -31.44 23.39 -3.24
CA GLU A 13 -31.24 22.19 -2.40
C GLU A 13 -30.49 21.04 -3.08
N GLY A 14 -30.35 21.05 -4.41
CA GLY A 14 -29.69 19.96 -5.17
C GLY A 14 -28.16 20.02 -5.24
N LYS A 15 -27.54 21.20 -5.15
CA LYS A 15 -26.09 21.40 -5.39
C LYS A 15 -25.20 21.14 -4.17
N SER A 16 -25.74 21.32 -2.97
CA SER A 16 -25.01 21.20 -1.71
C SER A 16 -24.74 19.74 -1.31
N GLY A 17 -25.75 18.87 -1.45
CA GLY A 17 -25.63 17.45 -1.13
C GLY A 17 -24.74 16.66 -2.09
N GLU A 18 -24.68 17.05 -3.35
CA GLU A 18 -23.80 16.43 -4.35
C GLU A 18 -22.34 16.81 -4.11
N SER A 19 -22.08 18.09 -3.82
CA SER A 19 -20.74 18.59 -3.49
C SER A 19 -20.16 17.95 -2.22
N ALA A 20 -20.99 17.77 -1.17
CA ALA A 20 -20.61 17.08 0.06
C ALA A 20 -20.28 15.59 -0.19
N LYS A 21 -21.10 14.89 -1.01
CA LYS A 21 -20.81 13.51 -1.42
C LYS A 21 -19.52 13.39 -2.23
N THR A 22 -19.28 14.32 -3.16
CA THR A 22 -18.04 14.34 -3.96
C THR A 22 -16.80 14.59 -3.10
N PHE A 23 -16.89 15.55 -2.17
CA PHE A 23 -15.81 15.83 -1.23
C PHE A 23 -15.53 14.61 -0.32
N TRP A 24 -16.58 13.97 0.18
CA TRP A 24 -16.48 12.76 1.00
C TRP A 24 -15.81 11.59 0.26
N GLU A 25 -16.25 11.29 -0.96
CA GLU A 25 -15.67 10.19 -1.75
C GLU A 25 -14.19 10.45 -2.09
N LEU A 26 -13.84 11.72 -2.35
CA LEU A 26 -12.47 12.11 -2.60
C LEU A 26 -11.60 11.96 -1.34
N SER A 27 -12.08 12.47 -0.20
CA SER A 27 -11.34 12.39 1.06
C SER A 27 -11.18 10.94 1.53
N ARG A 28 -12.20 10.11 1.37
CA ARG A 28 -12.14 8.66 1.59
C ARG A 28 -11.07 7.98 0.75
N LYS A 29 -11.00 8.27 -0.55
CA LYS A 29 -9.98 7.68 -1.44
C LYS A 29 -8.57 8.09 -1.06
N ILE A 30 -8.37 9.38 -0.78
CA ILE A 30 -7.07 9.92 -0.33
C ILE A 30 -6.66 9.25 0.98
N LEU A 31 -7.58 9.17 1.94
CA LEU A 31 -7.32 8.58 3.25
C LEU A 31 -6.94 7.10 3.10
N LEU A 32 -7.72 6.30 2.37
CA LEU A 32 -7.43 4.88 2.12
C LEU A 32 -6.14 4.62 1.33
N ALA A 33 -5.77 5.53 0.41
CA ALA A 33 -4.51 5.46 -0.32
C ALA A 33 -3.30 5.84 0.54
N SER A 34 -3.49 6.72 1.53
CA SER A 34 -2.43 7.13 2.47
C SER A 34 -2.12 6.08 3.53
N VAL A 35 -3.05 5.15 3.81
CA VAL A 35 -2.85 4.05 4.76
C VAL A 35 -1.62 3.23 4.33
N GLY A 36 -0.56 3.28 5.14
CA GLY A 36 0.70 2.54 4.92
C GLY A 36 1.87 3.37 4.38
N ALA A 37 1.62 4.55 3.81
CA ALA A 37 2.66 5.49 3.38
C ALA A 37 3.01 6.51 4.49
N ALA A 38 2.00 6.96 5.24
CA ALA A 38 2.16 7.77 6.44
C ALA A 38 1.78 6.95 7.68
N ALA A 39 2.53 7.11 8.77
CA ALA A 39 2.17 6.57 10.08
C ALA A 39 1.02 7.41 10.68
N VAL A 40 -0.18 7.27 10.11
CA VAL A 40 -1.35 7.96 10.64
C VAL A 40 -1.86 7.24 11.88
N ALA A 41 -1.93 7.95 13.01
CA ALA A 41 -2.48 7.43 14.25
C ALA A 41 -4.01 7.33 14.18
N GLU A 42 -4.57 6.38 14.93
CA GLU A 42 -6.02 6.15 15.03
C GLU A 42 -6.76 7.39 15.55
N GLU A 43 -6.14 8.06 16.52
CA GLU A 43 -6.64 9.29 17.15
C GLU A 43 -6.73 10.44 16.14
N GLU A 44 -5.76 10.55 15.23
CA GLU A 44 -5.72 11.61 14.22
C GLU A 44 -6.84 11.45 13.19
N ILE A 45 -7.11 10.19 12.78
CA ILE A 45 -8.22 9.85 11.87
C ILE A 45 -9.56 10.14 12.55
N THR A 46 -9.69 9.76 13.82
CA THR A 46 -10.90 10.00 14.61
C THR A 46 -11.17 11.50 14.76
N SER A 47 -10.14 12.29 15.09
CA SER A 47 -10.23 13.75 15.20
C SER A 47 -10.60 14.41 13.86
N PHE A 48 -10.01 13.95 12.76
CA PHE A 48 -10.31 14.44 11.42
C PHE A 48 -11.76 14.16 11.00
N MET A 49 -12.25 12.94 11.23
CA MET A 49 -13.66 12.60 10.95
C MET A 49 -14.62 13.39 11.83
N GLY A 50 -14.29 13.61 13.11
CA GLY A 50 -15.08 14.45 14.03
C GLY A 50 -15.28 15.86 13.48
N ARG A 51 -14.20 16.51 13.02
CA ARG A 51 -14.28 17.85 12.39
C ARG A 51 -15.15 17.85 11.13
N MET A 52 -15.15 16.78 10.35
CA MET A 52 -15.97 16.67 9.14
C MET A 52 -17.46 16.51 9.46
N ILE A 53 -17.78 15.81 10.55
CA ILE A 53 -19.16 15.69 11.06
C ILE A 53 -19.64 17.04 11.58
N GLU A 54 -18.83 17.74 12.37
CA GLU A 54 -19.15 19.07 12.93
C GLU A 54 -19.44 20.11 11.83
N ARG A 55 -18.75 20.01 10.70
CA ARG A 55 -18.95 20.88 9.52
C ARG A 55 -20.18 20.48 8.68
N GLY A 56 -20.85 19.39 9.02
CA GLY A 56 -21.94 18.82 8.21
C GLY A 56 -21.47 18.23 6.87
N GLU A 57 -20.17 18.01 6.71
CA GLU A 57 -19.55 17.48 5.49
C GLU A 57 -19.56 15.94 5.47
N MET A 58 -19.79 15.29 6.61
CA MET A 58 -19.88 13.83 6.73
C MET A 58 -20.97 13.41 7.72
N ALA A 59 -21.70 12.35 7.40
CA ALA A 59 -22.58 11.70 8.36
C ALA A 59 -21.79 10.80 9.33
N GLU A 60 -22.24 10.72 10.59
CA GLU A 60 -21.61 9.87 11.61
C GLU A 60 -21.57 8.39 11.22
N LYS A 61 -22.60 7.90 10.51
CA LYS A 61 -22.64 6.55 9.96
C LYS A 61 -21.50 6.29 8.97
N ASP A 62 -21.18 7.29 8.15
CA ASP A 62 -20.15 7.21 7.13
C ASP A 62 -18.75 7.28 7.77
N ALA A 63 -18.57 8.08 8.82
CA ALA A 63 -17.35 8.09 9.62
C ALA A 63 -17.05 6.71 10.21
N ARG A 64 -18.04 6.07 10.84
CA ARG A 64 -17.90 4.73 11.42
C ARG A 64 -17.57 3.69 10.34
N ARG A 65 -18.10 3.85 9.13
CA ARG A 65 -17.79 2.97 8.00
C ARG A 65 -16.36 3.17 7.53
N LEU A 66 -15.93 4.41 7.31
CA LEU A 66 -14.56 4.71 6.90
C LEU A 66 -13.53 4.21 7.91
N MET A 67 -13.83 4.34 9.20
CA MET A 67 -12.96 3.83 10.26
C MET A 67 -12.71 2.32 10.11
N ARG A 68 -13.76 1.53 9.87
CA ARG A 68 -13.61 0.09 9.61
C ARG A 68 -12.78 -0.20 8.36
N GLU A 69 -13.06 0.51 7.27
CA GLU A 69 -12.34 0.32 6.01
C GLU A 69 -10.84 0.66 6.13
N VAL A 70 -10.49 1.64 6.95
CA VAL A 70 -9.09 2.00 7.25
C VAL A 70 -8.40 0.89 8.04
N LEU A 71 -9.06 0.37 9.08
CA LEU A 71 -8.53 -0.74 9.88
C LEU A 71 -8.31 -2.00 9.02
N GLU A 72 -9.30 -2.37 8.20
CA GLU A 72 -9.20 -3.48 7.26
C GLU A 72 -8.07 -3.28 6.24
N ARG A 73 -7.95 -2.07 5.69
CA ARG A 73 -6.88 -1.73 4.74
C ARG A 73 -5.50 -1.83 5.38
N ARG A 74 -5.35 -1.34 6.61
CA ARG A 74 -4.12 -1.43 7.39
C ARG A 74 -3.73 -2.89 7.64
N GLU A 75 -4.68 -3.71 8.08
CA GLU A 75 -4.46 -5.13 8.32
C GLU A 75 -4.05 -5.86 7.03
N LYS A 76 -4.70 -5.56 5.91
CA LYS A 76 -4.34 -6.10 4.59
C LYS A 76 -2.90 -5.78 4.20
N ILE A 77 -2.48 -4.52 4.36
CA ILE A 77 -1.12 -4.09 4.04
C ILE A 77 -0.09 -4.77 4.96
N LEU A 78 -0.38 -4.93 6.25
CA LEU A 78 0.50 -5.63 7.17
C LEU A 78 0.63 -7.12 6.82
N ARG A 79 -0.47 -7.79 6.44
CA ARG A 79 -0.44 -9.17 5.93
C ARG A 79 0.40 -9.29 4.67
N GLU A 80 0.14 -8.47 3.66
CA GLU A 80 0.89 -8.47 2.40
C GLU A 80 2.39 -8.22 2.62
N ARG A 81 2.75 -7.32 3.54
CA ARG A 81 4.16 -7.07 3.89
C ARG A 81 4.81 -8.26 4.58
N ARG A 82 4.08 -8.93 5.47
CA ARG A 82 4.57 -10.13 6.15
C ARG A 82 4.80 -11.26 5.16
N GLU A 83 3.83 -11.53 4.30
CA GLU A 83 3.94 -12.53 3.23
C GLU A 83 5.12 -12.19 2.29
N ALA A 84 5.24 -10.94 1.87
CA ALA A 84 6.36 -10.50 1.03
C ALA A 84 7.72 -10.65 1.71
N ALA A 85 7.82 -10.40 3.03
CA ALA A 85 9.04 -10.61 3.79
C ALA A 85 9.38 -12.10 3.89
N GLU A 86 8.41 -12.95 4.23
CA GLU A 86 8.58 -14.40 4.31
C GLU A 86 8.99 -15.02 2.96
N HIS A 87 8.48 -14.48 1.84
CA HIS A 87 8.91 -14.89 0.50
C HIS A 87 10.31 -14.41 0.14
N LYS A 88 10.68 -13.16 0.49
CA LYS A 88 12.03 -12.63 0.25
C LYS A 88 13.09 -13.37 1.05
N ASP A 89 12.81 -13.72 2.30
CA ASP A 89 13.77 -14.44 3.14
C ASP A 89 14.03 -15.85 2.58
N LYS A 90 13.00 -16.53 2.08
CA LYS A 90 13.13 -17.86 1.45
C LYS A 90 13.90 -17.80 0.13
N THR A 91 13.65 -16.81 -0.73
CA THR A 91 14.37 -16.69 -2.01
C THR A 91 15.81 -16.21 -1.84
N ALA A 92 16.07 -15.31 -0.88
CA ALA A 92 17.41 -14.88 -0.53
C ALA A 92 18.25 -16.03 0.04
N ALA A 93 17.66 -16.83 0.93
CA ALA A 93 18.32 -18.01 1.49
C ALA A 93 18.66 -19.04 0.40
N ALA A 94 17.71 -19.38 -0.49
CA ALA A 94 17.95 -20.29 -1.61
C ALA A 94 19.06 -19.78 -2.54
N SER A 95 19.00 -18.50 -2.95
CA SER A 95 20.00 -17.90 -3.82
C SER A 95 21.40 -17.87 -3.20
N SER A 96 21.51 -17.72 -1.87
CA SER A 96 22.80 -17.73 -1.17
C SER A 96 23.45 -19.12 -1.17
N ALA A 97 22.65 -20.17 -1.02
CA ALA A 97 23.12 -21.55 -1.07
C ALA A 97 23.58 -21.93 -2.49
N ASP A 98 22.82 -21.55 -3.52
CA ASP A 98 23.17 -21.79 -4.92
C ASP A 98 24.48 -21.07 -5.31
N LEU A 99 24.68 -19.83 -4.83
CA LEU A 99 25.93 -19.08 -5.01
C LEU A 99 27.12 -19.80 -4.39
N ALA A 100 26.97 -20.33 -3.18
CA ALA A 100 28.03 -21.07 -2.50
C ALA A 100 28.40 -22.36 -3.25
N GLU A 101 27.41 -23.10 -3.77
CA GLU A 101 27.65 -24.31 -4.55
C GLU A 101 28.39 -24.01 -5.87
N LEU A 102 27.97 -22.96 -6.58
CA LEU A 102 28.66 -22.50 -7.79
C LEU A 102 30.10 -22.11 -7.51
N GLN A 103 30.37 -21.41 -6.41
CA GLN A 103 31.71 -20.99 -6.03
C GLN A 103 32.61 -22.20 -5.70
N ALA A 104 32.06 -23.23 -5.05
CA ALA A 104 32.76 -24.50 -4.82
C ALA A 104 33.11 -25.22 -6.14
N LYS A 105 32.15 -25.28 -7.09
CA LYS A 105 32.38 -25.88 -8.42
C LYS A 105 33.45 -25.12 -9.22
N VAL A 106 33.45 -23.78 -9.15
CA VAL A 106 34.48 -22.96 -9.81
C VAL A 106 35.87 -23.23 -9.22
N ALA A 107 35.98 -23.32 -7.89
CA ALA A 107 37.25 -23.63 -7.23
C ALA A 107 37.77 -25.03 -7.62
N GLU A 108 36.88 -26.02 -7.68
CA GLU A 108 37.23 -27.38 -8.10
C GLU A 108 37.69 -27.43 -9.57
N LEU A 109 36.95 -26.80 -10.48
CA LEU A 109 37.33 -26.72 -11.89
C LEU A 109 38.67 -25.99 -12.08
N THR A 110 38.91 -24.92 -11.32
CA THR A 110 40.20 -24.21 -11.35
C THR A 110 41.34 -25.13 -10.95
N ARG A 111 41.15 -25.92 -9.89
CA ARG A 111 42.14 -26.90 -9.42
C ARG A 111 42.40 -28.00 -10.45
N GLN A 112 41.36 -28.48 -11.12
CA GLN A 112 41.50 -29.48 -12.19
C GLN A 112 42.27 -28.92 -13.40
N ILE A 113 42.02 -27.67 -13.78
CA ILE A 113 42.75 -26.99 -14.87
C ILE A 113 44.23 -26.83 -14.52
N GLU A 114 44.55 -26.43 -13.29
CA GLU A 114 45.95 -26.31 -12.84
C GLU A 114 46.66 -27.67 -12.82
N ALA A 115 45.99 -28.72 -12.34
CA ALA A 115 46.54 -30.07 -12.34
C ALA A 115 46.81 -30.59 -13.77
N LEU A 116 45.89 -30.35 -14.71
CA LEU A 116 46.06 -30.71 -16.10
C LEU A 116 47.18 -29.91 -16.77
N LYS A 117 47.28 -28.60 -16.52
CA LYS A 117 48.40 -27.77 -17.01
C LYS A 117 49.75 -28.25 -16.46
N ALA A 118 49.82 -28.58 -15.18
CA ALA A 118 51.03 -29.10 -14.56
C ALA A 118 51.44 -30.48 -15.10
N ALA A 119 50.46 -31.31 -15.46
CA ALA A 119 50.70 -32.59 -16.12
C ALA A 119 51.17 -32.42 -17.58
N GLN A 120 50.63 -31.43 -18.32
CA GLN A 120 51.04 -31.14 -19.70
C GLN A 120 52.44 -30.49 -19.79
N GLY A 121 52.82 -29.62 -18.84
CA GLY A 121 54.14 -28.98 -18.81
C GLY A 121 55.31 -29.87 -18.37
N LYS A 122 55.05 -31.13 -17.99
CA LYS A 122 56.08 -32.13 -17.64
C LYS A 122 56.45 -33.07 -18.80
N GLY A 123 55.87 -32.85 -19.99
CA GLY A 123 56.08 -33.67 -21.18
C GLY A 123 57.01 -33.06 -22.24
N GLU A 124 57.63 -31.91 -21.97
CA GLU A 124 58.70 -31.28 -22.78
C GLU A 124 60.04 -31.39 -22.05
#